data_AF-A0AAE0SM34-F1
#
_entry.id   AF-A0AAE0SM34-F1
#
_cell.length_a   1.000
_cell.length_b   1.000
_cell.length_c   1.000
_cell.angle_alpha   90.00
_cell.angle_beta   90.00
_cell.angle_gamma   90.00
#
_symmetry.space_group_name_H-M   'P 1'
#
loop_
_entity.id
_entity.type
_entity.pdbx_description
1 polymer ?
#
loop_
_entity_poly.entity_id
_entity_poly.type
_entity_poly.pdbx_seq_one_letter_code
_entity_poly.pdbx_strand_id
1 'polypeptide(L)'
;MSRLLGGQIGLEDFIFVHVKGQPKEVEVTKSEDALGLTITDNGAGYAFIKRVKEGSIMDKVPLIAVGDHIEKIDGKNLIGTRHFEVAKMLKEIPKGSTFIIRVVEPLKSGFCK
;
A
#
# COMPACT_ATOMS: atom_id res chain seq x y z
N MET A 1 -17.90 30.96 30.19
CA MET A 1 -18.57 29.66 30.43
C MET A 1 -18.33 28.61 29.32
N SER A 2 -17.56 28.88 28.27
CA SER A 2 -17.44 27.98 27.09
C SER A 2 -16.60 26.71 27.28
N ARG A 3 -15.93 26.52 28.42
CA ARG A 3 -15.08 25.35 28.72
C ARG A 3 -15.32 24.81 30.14
N LEU A 4 -16.57 24.84 30.60
CA LEU A 4 -16.96 24.19 31.85
C LEU A 4 -17.12 22.68 31.60
N LEU A 5 -16.70 21.85 32.56
CA LEU A 5 -16.85 20.39 32.47
C LEU A 5 -18.34 20.02 32.42
N GLY A 6 -18.78 19.40 31.33
CA GLY A 6 -20.20 19.17 31.00
C GLY A 6 -20.61 17.71 30.82
N GLY A 7 -19.91 16.76 31.45
CA GLY A 7 -20.26 15.33 31.41
C GLY A 7 -19.59 14.51 30.31
N GLN A 8 -18.74 15.13 29.48
CA GLN A 8 -17.87 14.43 28.54
C GLN A 8 -16.41 14.82 28.79
N ILE A 9 -15.53 13.82 28.74
CA ILE A 9 -14.08 13.99 28.77
C ILE A 9 -13.57 13.41 27.45
N GLY A 10 -12.98 14.26 26.62
CA GLY A 10 -12.32 13.80 25.40
C GLY A 10 -11.14 12.91 25.76
N LEU A 11 -11.07 11.73 25.16
CA LEU A 11 -9.90 10.86 25.24
C LEU A 11 -8.95 11.17 24.08
N GLU A 12 -7.70 10.77 24.24
CA GLU A 12 -6.72 10.80 23.16
C GLU A 12 -7.01 9.71 22.12
N ASP A 13 -6.34 9.81 20.97
CA ASP A 13 -6.45 8.84 19.89
C ASP A 13 -5.96 7.46 20.34
N PHE A 14 -6.68 6.41 19.93
CA PHE A 14 -6.20 5.04 20.03
C PHE A 14 -5.38 4.67 18.80
N ILE A 15 -4.16 4.21 19.02
CA ILE A 15 -3.25 3.81 17.95
C ILE A 15 -3.43 2.32 17.64
N PHE A 16 -3.86 2.02 16.41
CA PHE A 16 -3.89 0.66 15.86
C PHE A 16 -2.69 0.46 14.94
N VAL A 17 -1.87 -0.55 15.24
CA VAL A 17 -0.66 -0.87 14.47
C VAL A 17 -0.96 -2.04 13.53
N HIS A 18 -0.79 -1.82 12.22
CA HIS A 18 -0.84 -2.88 11.23
C HIS A 18 0.50 -3.61 11.18
N VAL A 19 0.47 -4.93 11.29
CA VAL A 19 1.65 -5.80 11.23
C VAL A 19 1.69 -6.57 9.91
N LYS A 20 2.89 -6.96 9.47
CA LYS A 20 3.07 -7.77 8.25
C LYS A 20 2.33 -9.10 8.38
N GLY A 21 1.55 -9.42 7.36
CA GLY A 21 0.85 -10.68 7.18
C GLY A 21 1.40 -11.46 5.99
N GLN A 22 0.51 -11.94 5.13
CA GLN A 22 0.84 -12.86 4.05
C GLN A 22 1.59 -12.15 2.90
N PRO A 23 2.75 -12.67 2.47
CA PRO A 23 3.38 -12.23 1.23
C PRO A 23 2.66 -12.79 0.00
N LYS A 24 2.57 -11.97 -1.05
CA LYS A 24 1.92 -12.28 -2.32
C LYS A 24 2.85 -11.83 -3.45
N GLU A 25 2.87 -12.59 -4.53
CA GLU A 25 3.68 -12.27 -5.71
C GLU A 25 2.81 -12.44 -6.95
N VAL A 26 2.76 -11.41 -7.79
CA VAL A 26 1.84 -11.35 -8.91
C VAL A 26 2.57 -10.80 -10.13
N GLU A 27 2.38 -11.44 -11.27
CA GLU A 27 2.82 -10.92 -12.57
C GLU A 27 1.76 -9.97 -13.13
N VAL A 28 2.19 -8.79 -13.57
CA VAL A 28 1.30 -7.73 -14.07
C VAL A 28 1.78 -7.26 -15.43
N THR A 29 0.88 -7.23 -16.41
CA THR A 29 1.13 -6.62 -17.72
C THR A 29 0.74 -5.15 -17.71
N LYS A 30 1.67 -4.24 -18.02
CA LYS A 30 1.39 -2.80 -18.11
C LYS A 30 0.76 -2.44 -19.46
N SER A 31 -0.55 -2.62 -19.60
CA SER A 31 -1.29 -2.35 -20.86
C SER A 31 -1.51 -0.87 -21.16
N GLU A 32 -1.46 0.00 -20.14
CA GLU A 32 -1.70 1.45 -20.21
C GLU A 32 -0.55 2.20 -19.54
N ASP A 33 -0.44 3.51 -19.78
CA ASP A 33 0.63 4.32 -19.21
C ASP A 33 0.52 4.44 -17.68
N ALA A 34 -0.70 4.42 -17.15
CA ALA A 34 -0.98 4.50 -15.72
C ALA A 34 -1.51 3.16 -15.18
N LEU A 35 -0.87 2.68 -14.11
CA LEU A 35 -1.30 1.46 -13.40
C LEU A 35 -2.56 1.67 -12.54
N GLY A 36 -2.84 2.92 -12.14
CA GLY A 36 -3.97 3.27 -11.27
C GLY A 36 -3.70 3.14 -9.78
N LEU A 37 -2.44 3.26 -9.35
CA LEU A 37 -2.05 3.22 -7.94
C LEU A 37 -1.75 4.61 -7.38
N THR A 38 -2.10 4.83 -6.11
CA THR A 38 -1.51 5.88 -5.29
C THR A 38 -0.63 5.25 -4.22
N ILE A 39 0.65 5.57 -4.23
CA ILE A 39 1.64 5.03 -3.28
C ILE A 39 1.92 6.06 -2.19
N THR A 40 2.02 5.60 -0.95
CA THR A 40 2.49 6.38 0.21
C THR A 40 3.51 5.55 0.98
N ASP A 41 4.12 6.08 2.03
CA ASP A 41 5.01 5.32 2.91
C ASP A 41 4.71 5.64 4.38
N ASN A 42 5.27 4.81 5.26
CA ASN A 42 5.17 4.98 6.71
C ASN A 42 6.25 5.92 7.29
N GLY A 43 6.98 6.67 6.45
CA GLY A 43 8.12 7.47 6.87
C GLY A 43 9.36 6.69 7.34
N ALA A 44 9.32 5.35 7.36
CA ALA A 44 10.38 4.48 7.88
C ALA A 44 10.76 3.37 6.88
N GLY A 45 10.64 3.65 5.57
CA GLY A 45 11.14 2.77 4.51
C GLY A 45 10.18 1.69 4.02
N TYR A 46 8.90 1.72 4.40
CA TYR A 46 7.88 0.83 3.86
C TYR A 46 6.87 1.61 3.03
N ALA A 47 7.00 1.52 1.70
CA ALA A 47 6.02 2.03 0.75
C ALA A 47 4.83 1.06 0.63
N PHE A 48 3.60 1.58 0.57
CA PHE A 48 2.39 0.79 0.48
C PHE A 48 1.31 1.46 -0.38
N ILE A 49 0.35 0.65 -0.82
CA ILE A 49 -0.74 1.08 -1.68
C ILE A 49 -1.79 1.82 -0.84
N LYS A 50 -1.95 3.12 -1.06
CA LYS A 50 -2.93 3.96 -0.36
C LYS A 50 -4.29 3.97 -1.07
N ARG A 51 -4.29 3.91 -2.40
CA ARG A 51 -5.50 3.87 -3.23
C ARG A 51 -5.25 3.04 -4.49
N VAL A 52 -6.31 2.37 -4.93
CA VAL A 52 -6.41 1.75 -6.24
C VAL A 52 -7.57 2.45 -6.97
N LYS A 53 -7.34 2.90 -8.20
CA LYS A 53 -8.37 3.55 -9.01
C LYS A 53 -9.27 2.49 -9.62
N GLU A 54 -10.58 2.60 -9.43
CA GLU A 54 -11.57 1.71 -10.03
C GLU A 54 -11.43 1.64 -11.56
N GLY A 55 -11.53 0.43 -12.11
CA GLY A 55 -11.40 0.13 -13.53
C GLY A 55 -9.97 0.19 -14.09
N SER A 56 -8.97 0.51 -13.25
CA SER A 56 -7.56 0.53 -13.66
C SER A 56 -6.94 -0.85 -13.87
N ILE A 57 -5.70 -0.91 -14.36
CA ILE A 57 -4.94 -2.17 -14.47
C ILE A 57 -4.88 -2.85 -13.11
N MET A 58 -4.46 -2.13 -12.07
CA MET A 58 -4.23 -2.73 -10.75
C MET A 58 -5.51 -3.07 -10.00
N ASP A 59 -6.65 -2.48 -10.38
CA ASP A 59 -7.97 -2.86 -9.87
C ASP A 59 -8.41 -4.25 -10.38
N LYS A 60 -7.96 -4.62 -11.58
CA LYS A 60 -8.25 -5.92 -12.21
C LYS A 60 -7.26 -7.01 -11.81
N VAL A 61 -6.14 -6.65 -11.19
CA VAL A 61 -5.13 -7.61 -10.72
C VAL A 61 -5.65 -8.28 -9.44
N PRO A 62 -5.95 -9.59 -9.46
CA PRO A 62 -6.38 -10.28 -8.26
C PRO A 62 -5.25 -10.24 -7.22
N LEU A 63 -5.61 -10.26 -5.93
CA LEU A 63 -4.69 -10.32 -4.78
C LEU A 63 -4.01 -9.02 -4.37
N ILE A 64 -4.05 -7.95 -5.19
CA ILE A 64 -3.55 -6.62 -4.79
C ILE A 64 -4.66 -5.84 -4.07
N ALA A 65 -4.34 -5.26 -2.91
CA ALA A 65 -5.28 -4.51 -2.12
C ALA A 65 -4.68 -3.22 -1.54
N VAL A 66 -5.55 -2.29 -1.15
CA VAL A 66 -5.17 -1.14 -0.32
C VAL A 66 -4.59 -1.64 1.00
N GLY A 67 -3.48 -1.04 1.41
CA GLY A 67 -2.71 -1.42 2.59
C GLY A 67 -1.53 -2.35 2.31
N ASP A 68 -1.50 -3.00 1.14
CA ASP A 68 -0.38 -3.88 0.77
C ASP A 68 0.94 -3.09 0.69
N HIS A 69 1.94 -3.56 1.43
CA HIS A 69 3.31 -3.05 1.38
C HIS A 69 4.03 -3.62 0.15
N ILE A 70 4.64 -2.76 -0.67
CA ILE A 70 5.41 -3.17 -1.85
C ILE A 70 6.83 -3.52 -1.42
N GLU A 71 7.14 -4.82 -1.43
CA GLU A 71 8.43 -5.35 -0.98
C GLU A 71 9.44 -5.43 -2.15
N LYS A 72 9.01 -5.88 -3.34
CA LYS A 72 9.87 -6.01 -4.52
C LYS A 72 9.16 -5.68 -5.83
N ILE A 73 9.93 -5.21 -6.80
CA ILE A 73 9.53 -5.14 -8.22
C ILE A 73 10.66 -5.79 -9.03
N ASP A 74 10.34 -6.78 -9.86
CA ASP A 74 11.28 -7.56 -10.68
C ASP A 74 12.51 -8.06 -9.88
N GLY A 75 12.25 -8.56 -8.68
CA GLY A 75 13.29 -9.06 -7.76
C GLY A 75 14.09 -7.97 -7.03
N LYS A 76 14.01 -6.69 -7.44
CA LYS A 76 14.66 -5.58 -6.74
C LYS A 76 13.94 -5.30 -5.43
N ASN A 77 14.67 -5.37 -4.31
CA ASN A 77 14.17 -5.03 -2.99
C ASN A 77 13.91 -3.53 -2.86
N LEU A 78 12.74 -3.17 -2.35
CA LEU A 78 12.28 -1.78 -2.17
C LEU A 78 12.15 -1.38 -0.69
N ILE A 79 12.53 -2.24 0.24
CA ILE A 79 12.62 -1.87 1.66
C ILE A 79 13.65 -0.73 1.82
N GLY A 80 13.27 0.31 2.56
CA GLY A 80 14.06 1.53 2.75
C GLY A 80 13.81 2.62 1.69
N THR A 81 13.08 2.29 0.63
CA THR A 81 12.80 3.21 -0.49
C THR A 81 11.63 4.13 -0.16
N ARG A 82 11.68 5.39 -0.59
CA ARG A 82 10.57 6.34 -0.38
C ARG A 82 9.45 6.15 -1.39
N HIS A 83 8.23 6.53 -1.01
CA HIS A 83 7.04 6.34 -1.85
C HIS A 83 7.16 6.94 -3.26
N PHE A 84 7.87 8.07 -3.41
CA PHE A 84 8.04 8.74 -4.70
C PHE A 84 9.00 7.99 -5.63
N GLU A 85 9.99 7.30 -5.09
CA GLU A 85 10.92 6.48 -5.87
C GLU A 85 10.24 5.19 -6.34
N VAL A 86 9.44 4.56 -5.47
CA VAL A 86 8.60 3.41 -5.85
C VAL A 86 7.61 3.80 -6.94
N ALA A 87 6.92 4.94 -6.78
CA ALA A 87 6.01 5.46 -7.80
C ALA A 87 6.73 5.76 -9.13
N LYS A 88 7.94 6.31 -9.07
CA LYS A 88 8.78 6.56 -10.26
C LYS A 88 9.15 5.24 -10.96
N MET A 89 9.61 4.24 -10.23
CA MET A 89 9.94 2.92 -10.80
C MET A 89 8.73 2.29 -11.51
N LEU A 90 7.56 2.28 -10.86
CA LEU A 90 6.32 1.79 -11.49
C LEU A 90 5.92 2.58 -12.75
N LYS A 91 6.17 3.88 -12.76
CA LYS A 91 5.91 4.75 -13.92
C LYS A 91 6.87 4.46 -15.08
N GLU A 92 8.14 4.14 -14.79
CA GLU A 92 9.19 3.88 -15.78
C GLU A 92 9.13 2.49 -16.42
N ILE A 93 8.34 1.55 -15.87
CA ILE A 93 8.08 0.26 -16.51
C ILE A 93 7.54 0.49 -17.93
N PRO A 94 8.12 -0.14 -18.98
CA PRO A 94 7.65 0.03 -20.34
C PRO A 94 6.19 -0.41 -20.52
N LYS A 95 5.43 0.35 -21.32
CA LYS A 95 4.10 -0.08 -21.74
C LYS A 95 4.23 -1.33 -22.62
N GLY A 96 3.41 -2.33 -22.34
CA GLY A 96 3.40 -3.62 -23.03
C GLY A 96 4.31 -4.69 -22.41
N SER A 97 5.15 -4.35 -21.42
CA SER A 97 5.93 -5.35 -20.70
C SER A 97 5.17 -5.96 -19.52
N THR A 98 5.57 -7.16 -19.12
CA THR A 98 5.20 -7.75 -17.84
C THR A 98 6.26 -7.42 -16.79
N PHE A 99 5.84 -7.30 -15.54
CA PHE A 99 6.71 -7.17 -14.39
C PHE A 99 6.14 -7.97 -13.23
N ILE A 100 7.00 -8.41 -12.32
CA ILE A 100 6.61 -9.13 -11.11
C ILE A 100 6.60 -8.15 -9.95
N ILE A 101 5.48 -8.04 -9.25
CA ILE A 101 5.36 -7.27 -8.02
C ILE A 101 5.16 -8.22 -6.84
N ARG A 102 6.01 -8.05 -5.82
CA ARG A 102 5.86 -8.74 -4.54
C ARG A 102 5.36 -7.76 -3.50
N VAL A 103 4.23 -8.09 -2.89
CA VAL A 103 3.62 -7.30 -1.82
C VAL A 103 3.42 -8.12 -0.56
N VAL A 104 3.28 -7.44 0.59
CA VAL A 104 2.96 -8.05 1.87
C VAL A 104 1.69 -7.39 2.40
N GLU A 105 0.65 -8.19 2.61
CA GLU A 105 -0.61 -7.66 3.15
C GLU A 105 -0.52 -7.42 4.65
N PRO A 106 -1.20 -6.39 5.18
CA PRO A 106 -1.34 -6.23 6.61
C PRO A 106 -2.29 -7.30 7.16
N LEU A 107 -2.02 -7.81 8.38
CA LEU A 107 -2.97 -8.67 9.07
C LEU A 107 -4.28 -7.92 9.32
N LYS A 108 -5.38 -8.42 8.75
CA LYS A 108 -6.71 -7.77 8.83
C LYS A 108 -7.47 -8.06 10.12
N SER A 109 -7.06 -9.07 10.88
CA SER A 109 -7.76 -9.51 12.10
C SER A 109 -6.77 -9.86 13.20
N GLY A 110 -6.43 -8.87 14.04
CA GLY A 110 -5.55 -9.06 15.21
C GLY A 110 -6.22 -9.70 16.42
N PHE A 111 -7.52 -10.02 16.33
CA PHE A 111 -8.34 -10.51 17.46
C PHE A 111 -8.90 -11.92 17.27
N CYS A 112 -8.54 -12.62 16.19
CA CYS A 112 -8.89 -14.03 16.01
C CYS A 112 -7.85 -14.89 16.74
N LYS A 113 -8.12 -15.21 18.01
CA LYS A 113 -7.58 -16.39 18.68
C LYS A 113 -8.69 -17.41 18.83
#